data_AF-A0A6L8Q696-F1
#
_entry.id   AF-A0A6L8Q696-F1
#
_cell.length_a   1.000
_cell.length_b   1.000
_cell.length_c   1.000
_cell.angle_alpha   90.00
_cell.angle_beta   90.00
_cell.angle_gamma   90.00
#
_symmetry.space_group_name_H-M   'P 1'
#
loop_
_entity.id
_entity.type
_entity.pdbx_description
1 polymer ?
#
loop_
_entity_poly.entity_id
_entity_poly.type
_entity_poly.pdbx_seq_one_letter_code
_entity_poly.pdbx_strand_id
1 'polypeptide(L)'
;MEELAIQWQPVAVAAVMMILDILTGFAGAVKCKTIESGKMREGLWHKAGFFGLIALAFVYEVGALWLNFEVAEVGIGVSVPDLPAVGAVCLFIVATEVVSICENLCALNPVIAQLPVIKTLKPHDPDAADLTVEIEDEHATGARL
;
A
#
# COMPACT_ATOMS: atom_id res chain seq x y z
N MET A 1 30.07 5.82 -3.21
CA MET A 1 29.17 6.82 -2.58
C MET A 1 28.03 7.27 -3.51
N GLU A 2 27.94 6.81 -4.77
CA GLU A 2 26.81 7.10 -5.68
C GLU A 2 25.70 6.01 -5.67
N GLU A 3 25.92 4.90 -4.97
CA GLU A 3 25.05 3.70 -5.01
C GLU A 3 23.78 3.82 -4.16
N LEU A 4 23.71 4.80 -3.26
CA LEU A 4 22.55 5.09 -2.41
C LEU A 4 21.74 6.31 -2.89
N ALA A 5 21.86 6.67 -4.17
CA ALA A 5 20.96 7.65 -4.76
C ALA A 5 19.57 7.02 -4.91
N ILE A 6 18.83 6.96 -3.80
CA ILE A 6 17.40 6.65 -3.80
C ILE A 6 16.79 7.54 -4.87
N GLN A 7 16.19 6.91 -5.88
CA GLN A 7 15.36 7.64 -6.79
C GLN A 7 14.17 8.12 -5.96
N TRP A 8 14.18 9.39 -5.59
CA TRP A 8 13.12 10.00 -4.79
C TRP A 8 11.87 10.25 -5.63
N GLN A 9 12.00 10.21 -6.96
CA GLN A 9 10.91 10.46 -7.90
C GLN A 9 9.72 9.50 -7.73
N PRO A 10 9.89 8.16 -7.64
CA PRO A 10 8.79 7.22 -7.38
C PRO A 10 8.12 7.48 -6.04
N VAL A 11 8.88 7.80 -4.99
CA VAL A 11 8.34 8.12 -3.66
C VAL A 11 7.49 9.39 -3.71
N ALA A 12 7.97 10.43 -4.41
CA ALA A 12 7.23 11.67 -4.60
C ALA A 12 5.94 11.45 -5.41
N VAL A 13 5.99 10.65 -6.48
CA VAL A 13 4.80 10.31 -7.28
C VAL A 13 3.79 9.54 -6.44
N ALA A 14 4.23 8.52 -5.69
CA ALA A 14 3.35 7.76 -4.79
C ALA A 14 2.70 8.66 -3.72
N ALA A 15 3.47 9.58 -3.12
CA ALA A 15 2.96 10.54 -2.15
C ALA A 15 1.91 11.48 -2.75
N VAL A 16 2.15 12.02 -3.95
CA VAL A 16 1.18 12.87 -4.65
C VAL A 16 -0.10 12.09 -4.99
N MET A 17 0.03 10.84 -5.44
CA MET A 17 -1.13 9.99 -5.74
C MET A 17 -1.98 9.73 -4.49
N MET A 18 -1.37 9.39 -3.35
CA MET A 18 -2.09 9.24 -2.07
C MET A 18 -2.82 10.53 -1.65
N ILE A 19 -2.19 11.70 -1.85
CA ILE A 19 -2.83 12.99 -1.56
C ILE A 19 -4.03 13.22 -2.49
N LEU A 20 -3.89 12.97 -3.78
CA LEU A 20 -4.99 13.10 -4.75
C LEU A 20 -6.15 12.18 -4.40
N ASP A 21 -5.88 10.96 -3.93
CA ASP A 21 -6.91 10.04 -3.50
C ASP A 21 -7.66 10.56 -2.27
N ILE A 22 -6.95 11.04 -1.24
CA ILE A 22 -7.57 11.66 -0.06
C ILE A 22 -8.48 12.84 -0.47
N LEU A 23 -8.01 13.70 -1.39
CA LEU A 23 -8.78 14.84 -1.88
C LEU A 23 -10.02 14.42 -2.68
N THR A 24 -9.89 13.43 -3.57
CA THR A 24 -11.02 12.96 -4.39
C THR A 24 -12.04 12.21 -3.56
N GLY A 25 -11.61 11.38 -2.60
CA GLY A 25 -12.50 10.72 -1.64
C GLY A 25 -13.23 11.70 -0.74
N PHE A 26 -12.54 12.72 -0.23
CA PHE A 26 -13.19 13.80 0.52
C PHE A 26 -14.21 14.56 -0.32
N ALA A 27 -13.86 14.94 -1.55
CA ALA A 27 -14.79 15.62 -2.46
C ALA A 27 -16.03 14.77 -2.77
N GLY A 28 -15.85 13.46 -2.97
CA GLY A 28 -16.95 12.51 -3.15
C GLY A 28 -17.88 12.46 -1.94
N ALA A 29 -17.33 12.33 -0.72
CA ALA A 29 -18.09 12.30 0.52
C ALA A 29 -18.87 13.61 0.77
N VAL A 30 -18.27 14.77 0.46
CA VAL A 30 -18.93 16.08 0.55
C VAL A 30 -20.11 16.15 -0.44
N LYS A 31 -19.91 15.76 -1.70
CA LYS A 31 -20.96 15.78 -2.73
C LYS A 31 -22.13 14.88 -2.35
N CYS A 32 -21.86 13.70 -1.80
CA CYS A 32 -22.87 12.73 -1.39
C CYS A 32 -23.49 13.04 -0.02
N LYS A 33 -23.00 14.07 0.71
CA LYS A 33 -23.38 14.41 2.09
C LYS A 33 -23.19 13.26 3.09
N THR A 34 -22.23 12.38 2.82
CA THR A 34 -21.92 11.19 3.62
C THR A 34 -20.58 11.34 4.34
N ILE A 35 -20.30 12.53 4.88
CA ILE A 35 -19.04 12.79 5.59
C ILE A 35 -19.07 12.05 6.92
N GLU A 36 -18.38 10.93 6.99
CA GLU A 36 -18.16 10.17 8.20
C GLU A 36 -16.68 10.25 8.59
N SER A 37 -16.38 10.95 9.67
CA SER A 37 -15.01 11.14 10.15
C SER A 37 -14.31 9.83 10.54
N GLY A 38 -15.09 8.80 10.89
CA GLY A 38 -14.59 7.44 11.12
C GLY A 38 -13.97 6.85 9.86
N LYS A 39 -14.75 6.79 8.77
CA LYS A 39 -14.30 6.30 7.46
C LYS A 39 -13.12 7.10 6.91
N MET A 40 -13.13 8.43 7.08
CA MET A 40 -12.01 9.26 6.61
C MET A 40 -10.71 9.00 7.40
N ARG A 41 -10.80 8.77 8.72
CA ARG A 41 -9.65 8.39 9.54
C ARG A 41 -9.12 7.01 9.18
N GLU A 42 -10.00 6.06 8.92
CA GLU A 42 -9.62 4.72 8.47
C GLU A 42 -8.90 4.74 7.12
N GLY A 43 -9.41 5.53 6.16
CA GLY A 43 -8.72 5.81 4.91
C GLY A 43 -7.31 6.38 5.12
N LEU A 44 -7.15 7.35 6.04
CA LEU A 44 -5.84 7.89 6.39
C LEU A 44 -4.89 6.84 6.99
N TRP A 45 -5.38 5.95 7.86
CA TRP A 45 -4.58 4.86 8.42
C TRP A 45 -4.12 3.87 7.34
N HIS A 46 -4.97 3.60 6.35
CA HIS A 46 -4.60 2.78 5.21
C HIS A 46 -3.46 3.41 4.41
N LYS A 47 -3.53 4.71 4.13
CA LYS A 47 -2.45 5.44 3.45
C LYS A 47 -1.18 5.54 4.31
N ALA A 48 -1.31 5.68 5.63
CA ALA A 48 -0.17 5.63 6.54
C ALA A 48 0.56 4.27 6.47
N GLY A 49 -0.19 3.17 6.28
CA GLY A 49 0.38 1.85 6.01
C GLY A 49 1.26 1.81 4.75
N PHE A 50 0.86 2.50 3.67
CA PHE A 50 1.70 2.60 2.46
C PHE A 50 3.02 3.35 2.70
N PHE A 51 3.02 4.41 3.50
CA PHE A 51 4.28 5.04 3.93
C PHE A 51 5.15 4.10 4.77
N GLY A 52 4.53 3.28 5.63
CA GLY A 52 5.22 2.21 6.37
C GLY A 52 5.85 1.17 5.43
N LEU A 53 5.15 0.80 4.35
CA LEU A 53 5.66 -0.14 3.35
C LEU A 53 6.86 0.43 2.57
N ILE A 54 6.82 1.71 2.21
CA ILE A 54 7.97 2.41 1.61
C ILE A 54 9.15 2.42 2.57
N ALA A 55 8.92 2.74 3.85
CA ALA A 55 9.98 2.74 4.87
C ALA A 55 10.59 1.34 5.07
N LEU A 56 9.76 0.30 5.08
CA LEU A 56 10.23 -1.09 5.17
C LEU A 56 11.09 -1.47 3.96
N ALA A 57 10.67 -1.12 2.75
CA ALA A 57 11.43 -1.35 1.54
C ALA A 57 12.79 -0.63 1.55
N PHE A 58 12.80 0.60 2.08
CA PHE A 58 14.04 1.36 2.24
C PHE A 58 15.00 0.70 3.24
N VAL A 59 14.49 0.26 4.40
CA VAL A 59 15.30 -0.48 5.38
C VAL A 59 15.88 -1.77 4.78
N TYR A 60 15.10 -2.47 3.95
CA TYR A 60 15.57 -3.66 3.24
C TYR A 60 16.72 -3.34 2.27
N GLU A 61 16.58 -2.34 1.39
CA GLU A 61 17.63 -1.99 0.43
C GLU A 61 18.92 -1.57 1.14
N VAL A 62 18.81 -0.75 2.19
CA VAL A 62 19.97 -0.36 3.00
C VAL A 62 20.58 -1.59 3.67
N GLY A 63 19.78 -2.44 4.31
CA GLY A 63 20.26 -3.65 4.98
C GLY A 63 20.96 -4.62 4.02
N ALA A 64 20.43 -4.82 2.82
CA ALA A 64 21.02 -5.65 1.79
C ALA A 64 22.41 -5.14 1.37
N LEU A 65 22.55 -3.81 1.17
CA LEU A 65 23.84 -3.19 0.85
C LEU A 65 24.88 -3.40 1.96
N TRP A 66 24.51 -3.17 3.22
CA TRP A 66 25.44 -3.38 4.35
C TRP A 66 25.87 -4.83 4.47
N LEU A 67 24.93 -5.78 4.38
CA LEU A 67 25.21 -7.21 4.47
C LEU A 67 26.08 -7.69 3.29
N ASN A 68 25.80 -7.23 2.07
CA ASN A 68 26.59 -7.59 0.90
C ASN A 68 28.02 -7.05 0.98
N PHE A 69 28.22 -5.87 1.56
CA PHE A 69 29.54 -5.31 1.80
C PHE A 69 30.35 -6.16 2.79
N GLU A 70 29.77 -6.49 3.95
CA GLU A 70 30.44 -7.32 4.97
C GLU A 70 30.75 -8.73 4.46
N VAL A 71 29.81 -9.37 3.77
CA VAL A 71 30.01 -10.72 3.25
C VAL A 71 31.07 -10.77 2.15
N ALA A 72 31.16 -9.72 1.32
CA ALA A 72 32.22 -9.59 0.32
C ALA A 72 33.62 -9.51 0.95
N GLU A 73 33.76 -8.85 2.11
CA GLU A 73 35.04 -8.76 2.83
C GLU A 73 35.44 -10.09 3.51
N VAL A 74 34.48 -10.87 3.99
CA VAL A 74 34.73 -12.14 4.71
C VAL A 74 34.86 -13.35 3.75
N GLY A 75 34.50 -13.18 2.46
CA GLY A 75 34.64 -14.22 1.43
C GLY A 75 33.62 -15.36 1.55
N ILE A 76 32.50 -15.13 2.24
CA ILE A 76 31.39 -16.10 2.32
C ILE A 76 30.57 -15.97 1.03
N GLY A 77 30.35 -17.06 0.31
CA GLY A 77 29.64 -17.05 -0.99
C GLY A 77 28.12 -16.84 -0.91
N VAL A 78 27.62 -16.10 0.08
CA VAL A 78 26.18 -15.89 0.33
C VAL A 78 25.86 -14.40 0.26
N SER A 79 25.28 -13.95 -0.85
CA SER A 79 24.83 -12.56 -1.01
C SER A 79 23.31 -12.44 -0.83
N VAL A 80 22.88 -11.33 -0.23
CA VAL A 80 21.48 -10.89 -0.27
C VAL A 80 21.17 -10.41 -1.70
N PRO A 81 20.04 -10.79 -2.31
CA PRO A 81 19.68 -10.31 -3.63
C PRO A 81 19.50 -8.79 -3.66
N ASP A 82 20.10 -8.12 -4.64
CA ASP A 82 19.86 -6.70 -4.90
C ASP A 82 18.52 -6.55 -5.64
N LEU A 83 17.52 -6.02 -4.95
CA LEU A 83 16.18 -5.78 -5.51
C LEU A 83 15.81 -4.29 -5.35
N PRO A 84 15.29 -3.62 -6.40
CA PRO A 84 14.76 -2.26 -6.30
C PRO A 84 13.39 -2.25 -5.58
N ALA A 85 13.39 -2.65 -4.32
CA ALA A 85 12.21 -2.83 -3.48
C ALA A 85 11.41 -1.53 -3.30
N VAL A 86 12.06 -0.38 -3.11
CA VAL A 86 11.38 0.93 -2.98
C VAL A 86 10.64 1.27 -4.26
N GLY A 87 11.27 1.06 -5.42
CA GLY A 87 10.65 1.29 -6.72
C GLY A 87 9.45 0.38 -6.96
N ALA A 88 9.58 -0.91 -6.63
CA ALA A 88 8.50 -1.89 -6.75
C ALA A 88 7.30 -1.54 -5.85
N VAL A 89 7.56 -1.18 -4.60
CA VAL A 89 6.52 -0.75 -3.65
C VAL A 89 5.84 0.53 -4.12
N CYS A 90 6.60 1.52 -4.61
CA CYS A 90 6.01 2.76 -5.13
C CYS A 90 5.12 2.49 -6.35
N LEU A 91 5.54 1.62 -7.27
CA LEU A 91 4.72 1.22 -8.41
C LEU A 91 3.42 0.55 -7.97
N PHE A 92 3.51 -0.36 -7.00
CA PHE A 92 2.34 -1.01 -6.40
C PHE A 92 1.38 0.02 -5.80
N ILE A 93 1.88 0.96 -4.98
CA ILE A 93 1.06 2.03 -4.38
C ILE A 93 0.42 2.89 -5.47
N VAL A 94 1.17 3.32 -6.49
CA VAL A 94 0.60 4.12 -7.58
C VAL A 94 -0.54 3.37 -8.28
N ALA A 95 -0.38 2.07 -8.52
CA ALA A 95 -1.44 1.26 -9.13
C ALA A 95 -2.70 1.17 -8.25
N THR A 96 -2.55 0.99 -6.93
CA THR A 96 -3.69 0.96 -6.00
C THR A 96 -4.38 2.31 -5.88
N GLU A 97 -3.61 3.41 -5.84
CA GLU A 97 -4.14 4.77 -5.82
C GLU A 97 -4.92 5.11 -7.10
N VAL A 98 -4.47 4.66 -8.28
CA VAL A 98 -5.22 4.85 -9.54
C VAL A 98 -6.62 4.23 -9.43
N VAL A 99 -6.74 3.03 -8.87
CA VAL A 99 -8.04 2.37 -8.70
C VAL A 99 -8.92 3.16 -7.73
N SER A 100 -8.37 3.57 -6.59
CA SER A 100 -9.12 4.31 -5.57
C SER A 100 -9.59 5.69 -6.07
N ILE A 101 -8.74 6.42 -6.80
CA ILE A 101 -9.10 7.69 -7.44
C ILE A 101 -10.21 7.47 -8.48
N CYS A 102 -10.13 6.40 -9.29
CA CYS A 102 -11.18 6.08 -10.25
C CYS A 102 -12.53 5.87 -9.56
N GLU A 103 -12.57 5.14 -8.45
CA GLU A 103 -13.79 4.91 -7.66
C GLU A 103 -14.35 6.24 -7.12
N ASN A 104 -13.49 7.07 -6.52
CA ASN A 104 -13.86 8.38 -5.99
C ASN A 104 -14.40 9.31 -7.09
N LEU A 105 -13.77 9.32 -8.28
CA LEU A 105 -14.21 10.09 -9.43
C LEU A 105 -15.55 9.62 -10.00
N CYS A 106 -15.88 8.33 -9.93
CA CYS A 106 -17.18 7.82 -10.35
C CYS A 106 -18.32 8.34 -9.47
N ALA A 107 -18.11 8.40 -8.15
CA ALA A 107 -19.05 9.01 -7.23
C ALA A 107 -19.19 10.52 -7.49
N LEU A 108 -18.08 11.19 -7.80
CA LEU A 108 -18.05 12.62 -8.07
C LEU A 108 -18.66 13.00 -9.44
N ASN A 109 -18.50 12.17 -10.46
CA ASN A 109 -19.06 12.41 -11.78
C ASN A 109 -19.50 11.10 -12.45
N PRO A 110 -20.81 10.81 -12.52
CA PRO A 110 -21.33 9.57 -13.09
C PRO A 110 -21.10 9.45 -14.61
N VAL A 111 -20.67 10.51 -15.29
CA VAL A 111 -20.22 10.41 -16.70
C VAL A 111 -18.90 9.65 -16.79
N ILE A 112 -18.02 9.79 -15.78
CA ILE A 112 -16.73 9.07 -15.72
C ILE A 112 -16.98 7.57 -15.52
N ALA A 113 -18.01 7.20 -14.77
CA ALA A 113 -18.42 5.80 -14.57
C ALA A 113 -18.84 5.08 -15.86
N GLN A 114 -19.12 5.82 -16.95
CA GLN A 114 -19.49 5.24 -18.23
C GLN A 114 -18.28 4.83 -19.08
N LEU A 115 -17.06 5.19 -18.67
CA LEU A 115 -15.83 4.86 -19.39
C LEU A 115 -15.57 3.34 -19.37
N PRO A 116 -15.11 2.75 -20.49
CA PRO A 116 -14.96 1.30 -20.63
C PRO A 116 -13.96 0.70 -19.64
N VAL A 117 -12.92 1.44 -19.25
CA VAL A 117 -11.90 0.96 -18.29
C VAL A 117 -12.46 0.81 -16.87
N ILE A 118 -13.48 1.60 -16.51
CA ILE A 118 -14.09 1.58 -15.17
C ILE A 118 -15.09 0.45 -15.04
N LYS A 119 -15.77 0.05 -16.12
CA LYS A 119 -16.72 -1.08 -16.11
C LYS A 119 -16.08 -2.43 -15.78
N THR A 120 -14.76 -2.53 -15.93
CA THR A 120 -13.98 -3.72 -15.58
C THR A 120 -13.58 -3.73 -14.09
N LEU A 121 -13.64 -2.58 -13.41
CA LEU A 121 -13.44 -2.49 -11.96
C LEU A 121 -14.71 -2.96 -11.25
N LYS A 122 -14.63 -4.05 -10.49
CA LYS A 122 -15.72 -4.47 -9.62
C LYS A 122 -15.78 -3.46 -8.45
N PRO A 123 -16.94 -2.85 -8.14
CA PRO A 123 -17.03 -1.93 -7.02
C PRO A 123 -16.59 -2.64 -5.74
N HIS A 124 -15.62 -2.06 -5.03
CA HIS A 124 -15.26 -2.52 -3.70
C HIS A 124 -16.43 -2.23 -2.77
N ASP A 125 -17.06 -3.29 -2.25
CA ASP A 125 -18.13 -3.20 -1.27
C ASP A 125 -17.49 -3.15 0.13
N PRO A 126 -17.46 -1.98 0.80
CA PRO A 126 -16.85 -1.84 2.12
C PRO A 126 -17.62 -2.58 3.22
N ASP A 127 -18.83 -3.09 2.94
CA ASP A 127 -19.65 -3.87 3.87
C ASP A 127 -19.53 -5.39 3.64
N ALA A 128 -18.69 -5.83 2.69
CA ALA A 128 -18.38 -7.25 2.52
C ALA A 128 -17.53 -7.72 3.70
N ALA A 129 -18.22 -8.25 4.71
CA ALA A 129 -17.70 -8.81 5.96
C ALA A 129 -16.23 -9.24 5.88
N ASP A 130 -15.41 -8.52 6.65
CA ASP A 130 -14.06 -8.90 7.04
C ASP A 130 -14.05 -10.41 7.33
N LEU A 131 -13.27 -11.17 6.56
CA LEU A 131 -13.02 -12.58 6.87
C LEU A 131 -12.16 -12.57 8.13
N THR A 132 -12.81 -12.48 9.29
CA THR A 132 -12.17 -12.79 10.57
C THR A 132 -11.77 -14.26 10.50
N VAL A 133 -10.48 -14.52 10.29
CA VAL A 133 -9.90 -15.83 10.51
C VAL A 133 -10.00 -16.07 12.01
N GLU A 134 -11.05 -16.76 12.45
CA GLU A 134 -11.10 -17.36 13.78
C GLU A 134 -9.91 -18.31 13.86
N ILE A 135 -8.91 -17.95 14.66
CA ILE A 135 -7.85 -18.87 15.05
C ILE A 135 -8.53 -19.88 15.98
N GLU A 136 -8.79 -21.09 15.50
CA GLU A 136 -9.11 -22.22 16.38
C GLU A 136 -7.89 -22.46 17.27
N ASP A 137 -8.03 -22.15 18.56
CA ASP A 137 -7.07 -22.51 19.59
C ASP A 137 -7.04 -24.05 19.75
N GLU A 138 -6.27 -24.74 18.91
CA GLU A 138 -5.78 -26.08 19.26
C GLU A 138 -4.69 -25.92 20.33
N HIS A 139 -5.10 -25.93 21.60
CA HIS A 139 -4.19 -26.23 22.70
C HIS A 139 -4.77 -27.25 23.68
N ALA A 140 -4.02 -28.35 23.78
CA ALA A 140 -3.91 -29.29 24.89
C ALA A 140 -5.00 -30.38 25.02
N THR A 141 -4.86 -31.41 24.20
CA THR A 141 -4.99 -32.79 24.71
C THR A 141 -3.83 -33.05 25.69
N GLY A 142 -4.15 -33.40 26.94
CA GLY A 142 -3.17 -34.00 27.84
C GLY A 142 -3.31 -33.61 29.30
N ALA A 143 -4.24 -34.26 30.01
CA ALA A 143 -4.11 -34.75 31.39
C ALA A 143 -5.47 -34.84 32.07
N ARG A 144 -6.12 -36.01 31.97
CA ARG A 144 -7.02 -36.49 33.02
C ARG A 144 -6.77 -37.97 33.26
N LEU A 145 -6.25 -38.21 34.47
CA LEU A 145 -6.31 -39.41 35.31
C LEU A 145 -5.53 -40.64 34.85
#